data_AF-A0A453ER98-F1
#
_entry.id   AF-A0A453ER98-F1
#
_cell.length_a   1.000
_cell.length_b   1.000
_cell.length_c   1.000
_cell.angle_alpha   90.00
_cell.angle_beta   90.00
_cell.angle_gamma   90.00
#
_symmetry.space_group_name_H-M   'P 1'
#
loop_
_entity.id
_entity.type
_entity.pdbx_description
1 polymer ?
#
loop_
_entity_poly.entity_id
_entity_poly.type
_entity_poly.pdbx_seq_one_letter_code
_entity_poly.pdbx_strand_id
1 'polypeptide(L)'
;RYQEISKQRLDRAILIFVQNFRRSYVGDQAMHASKLYARLSELLGLTDHLVLLNVIVGKIATNLKCYAECEDVIDHTLSLFQELASGYMTGKLLLKLESTKFIIANHSRENFPFLEEYRCVRSRTNFYYILGCLVFMEDGPVKFRSFMEPLLQVAVNLEASADAAFRTDVVKYAFTGLMRDLRGIAMATNSRRTYGLLFDWLYPSRMPLLLRAISLLTDEPEVTTPLLKFMSEFVLNKAQRLTFDSSSPNGILLFREISKLIVAYGSRILLLPNGTNIYRSKYKGIWISLTVLSRALCGNYVNFGVFELYGDRALADALDISLKMTLSIPLSDILTFKKLSKAYYGYMEVLFNNHITINSVLNLDTSTFVHIVTSLESGLKGLDTGISTQCASAIDSLAAFYFNNITAGDNPPSPAALNLARHIGELPSLFPQILKSLFEIIIFEDAGNQWSLSRPILSLIMISEQMFSDLRAQILASQPLDQQQRLSQCFDKLMTDVTRSLEPKNRDRFTQNLTTFRHDFRAK
;
A
#
# COMPACT_ATOMS: atom_id res chain seq x y z
N ARG A 1 40.11 25.74 -9.22
CA ARG A 1 39.95 26.06 -10.67
C ARG A 1 38.58 25.66 -11.23
N TYR A 2 37.86 24.69 -10.64
CA TYR A 2 36.44 24.45 -10.93
C TYR A 2 35.63 24.53 -9.63
N GLN A 3 34.51 25.25 -9.65
CA GLN A 3 33.58 25.35 -8.52
C GLN A 3 32.90 24.01 -8.27
N GLU A 4 32.44 23.76 -7.03
CA GLU A 4 31.81 22.50 -6.62
C GLU A 4 30.63 22.09 -7.52
N ILE A 5 29.81 23.07 -7.91
CA ILE A 5 28.68 22.90 -8.85
C ILE A 5 29.14 22.34 -10.21
N SER A 6 30.31 22.76 -10.71
CA SER A 6 30.85 22.26 -11.98
C SER A 6 31.24 20.80 -11.89
N LYS A 7 31.78 20.36 -10.74
CA LYS A 7 32.10 18.95 -10.48
C LYS A 7 30.82 18.10 -10.40
N GLN A 8 29.82 18.57 -9.66
CA GLN A 8 28.51 17.90 -9.56
C GLN A 8 27.85 17.72 -10.93
N ARG A 9 27.88 18.75 -11.79
CA ARG A 9 27.33 18.68 -13.16
C ARG A 9 28.09 17.68 -14.05
N LEU A 10 29.42 17.69 -13.98
CA LEU A 10 30.24 16.72 -14.71
C LEU A 10 29.91 15.29 -14.27
N ASP A 11 29.77 15.07 -12.97
CA ASP A 11 29.44 13.75 -12.44
C ASP A 11 28.06 13.27 -12.83
N ARG A 12 27.07 14.16 -12.89
CA ARG A 12 25.75 13.83 -13.45
C ARG A 12 25.84 13.46 -14.94
N ALA A 13 26.63 14.18 -15.73
CA ALA A 13 26.82 13.85 -17.14
C ALA A 13 27.49 12.47 -17.32
N ILE A 14 28.47 12.15 -16.47
CA ILE A 14 29.11 10.82 -16.44
C ILE A 14 28.09 9.74 -16.08
N LEU A 15 27.27 9.94 -15.05
CA LEU A 15 26.24 8.97 -14.64
C LEU A 15 25.23 8.71 -15.77
N ILE A 16 24.74 9.76 -16.43
CA ILE A 16 23.82 9.65 -17.56
C ILE A 16 24.46 8.89 -18.73
N PHE A 17 25.72 9.21 -19.04
CA PHE A 17 26.47 8.48 -20.07
C PHE A 17 26.57 7.00 -19.72
N VAL A 18 26.96 6.66 -18.47
CA VAL A 18 27.08 5.28 -18.02
C VAL A 18 25.74 4.54 -18.05
N GLN A 19 24.63 5.18 -17.68
CA GLN A 19 23.29 4.58 -17.77
C GLN A 19 22.91 4.25 -19.22
N ASN A 20 23.11 5.18 -20.15
CA ASN A 20 22.81 4.96 -21.57
C ASN A 20 23.73 3.93 -22.21
N PHE A 21 25.03 3.99 -21.88
CA PHE A 21 26.01 3.01 -22.28
C PHE A 21 25.61 1.62 -21.78
N ARG A 22 25.18 1.52 -20.53
CA ARG A 22 24.72 0.27 -19.93
C ARG A 22 23.52 -0.29 -20.67
N ARG A 23 22.47 0.52 -20.87
CA ARG A 23 21.25 0.08 -21.58
C ARG A 23 21.54 -0.46 -22.98
N SER A 24 22.57 0.07 -23.63
CA SER A 24 22.93 -0.30 -25.01
C SER A 24 23.90 -1.48 -25.09
N TYR A 25 24.81 -1.65 -24.11
CA TYR A 25 25.97 -2.54 -24.24
C TYR A 25 26.21 -3.46 -23.03
N VAL A 26 25.52 -3.25 -21.90
CA VAL A 26 25.74 -3.93 -20.60
C VAL A 26 24.37 -4.32 -20.03
N GLY A 27 23.83 -5.43 -20.50
CA GLY A 27 22.55 -5.98 -20.02
C GLY A 27 22.51 -7.50 -20.22
N ASP A 28 21.51 -8.15 -19.62
CA ASP A 28 21.38 -9.62 -19.64
C ASP A 28 21.31 -10.20 -21.08
N GLN A 29 20.95 -9.40 -22.09
CA GLN A 29 20.91 -9.78 -23.51
C GLN A 29 22.14 -9.32 -24.32
N ALA A 30 23.03 -8.47 -23.77
CA ALA A 30 24.09 -7.78 -24.51
C ALA A 30 25.50 -8.40 -24.36
N MET A 31 25.62 -9.60 -23.77
CA MET A 31 26.90 -10.29 -23.53
C MET A 31 27.68 -10.69 -24.80
N HIS A 32 27.19 -10.34 -26.00
CA HIS A 32 27.80 -10.74 -27.28
C HIS A 32 28.56 -9.62 -28.04
N ALA A 33 28.84 -8.47 -27.43
CA ALA A 33 29.56 -7.37 -28.09
C ALA A 33 31.11 -7.51 -28.06
N SER A 34 31.67 -8.56 -28.69
CA SER A 34 33.13 -8.83 -28.64
C SER A 34 34.00 -7.70 -29.22
N LYS A 35 33.52 -6.98 -30.24
CA LYS A 35 34.25 -5.86 -30.87
C LYS A 35 34.37 -4.62 -29.98
N LEU A 36 33.42 -4.40 -29.07
CA LEU A 36 33.44 -3.25 -28.17
C LEU A 36 34.55 -3.37 -27.13
N TYR A 37 34.66 -4.53 -26.48
CA TYR A 37 35.66 -4.77 -25.45
C TYR A 37 37.09 -4.76 -26.01
N ALA A 38 37.30 -5.19 -27.26
CA ALA A 38 38.59 -5.06 -27.92
C ALA A 38 39.06 -3.59 -27.94
N ARG A 39 38.18 -2.66 -28.37
CA ARG A 39 38.53 -1.24 -28.43
C ARG A 39 38.64 -0.56 -27.06
N LEU A 40 37.79 -0.95 -26.11
CA LEU A 40 37.86 -0.46 -24.74
C LEU A 40 39.13 -0.94 -24.01
N SER A 41 39.58 -2.16 -24.31
CA SER A 41 40.83 -2.71 -23.81
C SER A 41 42.04 -1.90 -24.32
N GLU A 42 42.07 -1.57 -25.62
CA GLU A 42 43.15 -0.79 -26.22
C GLU A 42 43.23 0.65 -25.68
N LEU A 43 42.09 1.31 -25.50
CA LEU A 43 42.06 2.74 -25.15
C LEU A 43 42.04 3.02 -23.64
N LEU A 44 41.37 2.16 -22.87
CA LEU A 44 41.05 2.40 -21.46
C LEU A 44 41.51 1.26 -20.54
N GLY A 45 42.11 0.20 -21.09
CA GLY A 45 42.50 -0.99 -20.32
C GLY A 45 41.32 -1.81 -19.79
N LEU A 46 40.11 -1.60 -20.32
CA LEU A 46 38.91 -2.32 -19.91
C LEU A 46 38.78 -3.61 -20.70
N THR A 47 39.44 -4.66 -20.21
CA THR A 47 39.61 -5.95 -20.90
C THR A 47 38.30 -6.74 -21.01
N ASP A 48 37.43 -6.64 -20.01
CA ASP A 48 36.19 -7.40 -19.96
C ASP A 48 35.06 -6.66 -19.23
N HIS A 49 33.91 -7.32 -19.22
CA HIS A 49 32.69 -6.84 -18.59
C HIS A 49 32.83 -6.66 -17.07
N LEU A 50 33.60 -7.51 -16.38
CA LEU A 50 33.76 -7.46 -14.92
C LEU A 50 34.62 -6.25 -14.51
N VAL A 51 35.69 -5.96 -15.25
CA VAL A 51 36.54 -4.78 -15.05
C VAL A 51 35.72 -3.51 -15.27
N LEU A 52 34.92 -3.46 -16.33
CA LEU A 52 34.01 -2.35 -16.60
C LEU A 52 33.01 -2.14 -15.45
N LEU A 53 32.36 -3.21 -14.97
CA LEU A 53 31.46 -3.12 -13.82
C LEU A 53 32.19 -2.63 -12.57
N ASN A 54 33.44 -3.05 -12.33
CA ASN A 54 34.23 -2.57 -11.21
C ASN A 54 34.51 -1.06 -11.28
N VAL A 55 34.78 -0.51 -12.48
CA VAL A 55 34.94 0.94 -12.65
C VAL A 55 33.64 1.68 -12.35
N ILE A 56 32.50 1.16 -12.82
CA ILE A 56 31.18 1.76 -12.57
C ILE A 56 30.86 1.73 -11.07
N VAL A 57 31.06 0.60 -10.39
CA VAL A 57 30.83 0.47 -8.94
C VAL A 57 31.82 1.31 -8.14
N GLY A 58 33.09 1.38 -8.55
CA GLY A 58 34.07 2.27 -7.96
C GLY A 58 33.61 3.72 -8.05
N LYS A 59 33.05 4.13 -9.20
CA LYS A 59 32.48 5.45 -9.38
C LYS A 59 31.27 5.70 -8.48
N ILE A 60 30.38 4.72 -8.35
CA ILE A 60 29.25 4.76 -7.41
C ILE A 60 29.76 4.97 -5.98
N ALA A 61 30.73 4.17 -5.53
CA ALA A 61 31.31 4.30 -4.19
C ALA A 61 31.93 5.68 -3.95
N THR A 62 32.70 6.20 -4.91
CA THR A 62 33.28 7.55 -4.84
C THR A 62 32.19 8.61 -4.74
N ASN A 63 31.13 8.51 -5.54
CA ASN A 63 30.07 9.52 -5.52
C ASN A 63 29.32 9.52 -4.17
N LEU A 64 29.00 8.33 -3.64
CA LEU A 64 28.34 8.19 -2.33
C LEU A 64 29.22 8.70 -1.18
N LYS A 65 30.55 8.62 -1.32
CA LYS A 65 31.53 9.12 -0.33
C LYS A 65 31.71 10.63 -0.38
N CYS A 66 31.86 11.19 -1.59
CA CYS A 66 32.36 12.55 -1.77
C CYS A 66 31.26 13.60 -1.98
N TYR A 67 30.04 13.21 -2.38
CA TYR A 67 28.95 14.15 -2.69
C TYR A 67 27.81 14.09 -1.67
N ALA A 68 28.15 13.92 -0.38
CA ALA A 68 27.18 13.73 0.69
C ALA A 68 26.07 14.80 0.72
N GLU A 69 26.43 16.05 0.45
CA GLU A 69 25.54 17.21 0.50
C GLU A 69 24.69 17.41 -0.78
N CYS A 70 24.97 16.66 -1.86
CA CYS A 70 24.33 16.83 -3.17
C CYS A 70 23.29 15.72 -3.45
N GLU A 71 22.04 15.94 -2.99
CA GLU A 71 20.91 15.01 -3.15
C GLU A 71 20.75 14.54 -4.60
N ASP A 72 20.84 15.45 -5.58
CA ASP A 72 20.73 15.13 -7.00
C ASP A 72 21.77 14.09 -7.46
N VAL A 73 23.05 14.26 -7.08
CA VAL A 73 24.11 13.34 -7.50
C VAL A 73 23.95 11.99 -6.82
N ILE A 74 23.57 11.98 -5.54
CA ILE A 74 23.32 10.76 -4.77
C ILE A 74 22.14 9.99 -5.39
N ASP A 75 21.02 10.65 -5.67
CA ASP A 75 19.83 10.00 -6.24
C ASP A 75 20.09 9.40 -7.62
N HIS A 76 20.79 10.12 -8.52
CA HIS A 76 21.20 9.57 -9.82
C HIS A 76 22.20 8.41 -9.65
N THR A 77 23.12 8.50 -8.69
CA THR A 77 24.09 7.44 -8.41
C THR A 77 23.39 6.17 -7.92
N LEU A 78 22.44 6.31 -6.98
CA LEU A 78 21.66 5.18 -6.47
C LEU A 78 20.71 4.61 -7.53
N SER A 79 20.14 5.44 -8.40
CA SER A 79 19.34 4.98 -9.54
C SER A 79 20.16 4.07 -10.47
N LEU A 80 21.38 4.48 -10.84
CA LEU A 80 22.30 3.62 -11.60
C LEU A 80 22.63 2.33 -10.83
N PHE A 81 22.94 2.43 -9.54
CA PHE A 81 23.28 1.25 -8.74
C PHE A 81 22.11 0.26 -8.65
N GLN A 82 20.89 0.77 -8.50
CA GLN A 82 19.66 -0.02 -8.48
C GLN A 82 19.41 -0.71 -9.83
N GLU A 83 19.59 -0.02 -10.95
CA GLU A 83 19.48 -0.63 -12.28
C GLU A 83 20.45 -1.82 -12.42
N LEU A 84 21.68 -1.70 -11.93
CA LEU A 84 22.68 -2.78 -11.95
C LEU A 84 22.31 -3.93 -11.00
N ALA A 85 21.87 -3.63 -9.78
CA ALA A 85 21.52 -4.64 -8.77
C ALA A 85 20.19 -5.35 -9.03
N SER A 86 19.31 -4.79 -9.87
CA SER A 86 18.00 -5.40 -10.17
C SER A 86 18.07 -6.62 -11.10
N GLY A 87 19.10 -6.72 -11.95
CA GLY A 87 19.28 -7.86 -12.86
C GLY A 87 19.92 -9.05 -12.14
N TYR A 88 19.39 -10.26 -12.33
CA TYR A 88 19.88 -11.46 -11.64
C TYR A 88 21.35 -11.79 -11.99
N MET A 89 21.70 -11.80 -13.28
CA MET A 89 23.06 -12.11 -13.73
C MET A 89 24.02 -10.97 -13.39
N THR A 90 23.61 -9.72 -13.65
CA THR A 90 24.40 -8.54 -13.31
C THR A 90 24.66 -8.47 -11.80
N GLY A 91 23.65 -8.71 -10.96
CA GLY A 91 23.78 -8.74 -9.51
C GLY A 91 24.75 -9.80 -8.99
N LYS A 92 24.73 -11.02 -9.56
CA LYS A 92 25.73 -12.06 -9.25
C LYS A 92 27.15 -11.65 -9.64
N LEU A 93 27.33 -10.90 -10.73
CA LEU A 93 28.64 -10.38 -11.11
C LEU A 93 29.10 -9.26 -10.17
N LEU A 94 28.19 -8.37 -9.76
CA LEU A 94 28.50 -7.32 -8.77
C LEU A 94 29.06 -7.91 -7.47
N LEU A 95 28.48 -9.01 -6.98
CA LEU A 95 28.93 -9.67 -5.75
C LEU A 95 30.36 -10.24 -5.83
N LYS A 96 30.90 -10.44 -7.03
CA LYS A 96 32.31 -10.83 -7.22
C LYS A 96 33.28 -9.66 -7.05
N LEU A 97 32.80 -8.42 -7.16
CA LEU A 97 33.62 -7.21 -7.14
C LEU A 97 34.00 -6.83 -5.70
N GLU A 98 35.29 -6.56 -5.48
CA GLU A 98 35.78 -6.06 -4.19
C GLU A 98 35.13 -4.73 -3.80
N SER A 99 34.85 -3.85 -4.78
CA SER A 99 34.15 -2.59 -4.53
C SER A 99 32.74 -2.80 -3.98
N THR A 100 32.00 -3.78 -4.51
CA THR A 100 30.65 -4.11 -4.01
C THR A 100 30.71 -4.75 -2.63
N LYS A 101 31.64 -5.69 -2.41
CA LYS A 101 31.87 -6.30 -1.09
C LYS A 101 32.25 -5.25 -0.05
N PHE A 102 33.09 -4.28 -0.41
CA PHE A 102 33.45 -3.16 0.44
C PHE A 102 32.21 -2.35 0.84
N ILE A 103 31.35 -1.97 -0.12
CA ILE A 103 30.12 -1.22 0.17
C ILE A 103 29.22 -2.02 1.12
N ILE A 104 29.00 -3.32 0.86
CA ILE A 104 28.14 -4.18 1.71
C ILE A 104 28.72 -4.33 3.11
N ALA A 105 30.03 -4.49 3.27
CA ALA A 105 30.67 -4.66 4.58
C ALA A 105 30.73 -3.35 5.38
N ASN A 106 30.80 -2.20 4.70
CA ASN A 106 31.09 -0.89 5.30
C ASN A 106 29.96 0.12 5.05
N HIS A 107 28.70 -0.31 5.09
CA HIS A 107 27.52 0.47 4.71
C HIS A 107 27.05 1.49 5.78
N SER A 108 27.91 1.82 6.75
CA SER A 108 27.64 2.78 7.83
C SER A 108 28.03 4.21 7.44
N ARG A 109 27.58 5.18 8.25
CA ARG A 109 27.90 6.61 8.11
C ARG A 109 29.39 6.93 8.07
N GLU A 110 30.23 6.12 8.72
CA GLU A 110 31.69 6.32 8.77
C GLU A 110 32.31 6.26 7.37
N ASN A 111 31.74 5.43 6.50
CA ASN A 111 32.20 5.24 5.15
C ASN A 111 31.32 5.92 4.10
N PHE A 112 30.09 6.29 4.46
CA PHE A 112 29.13 6.93 3.56
C PHE A 112 28.44 8.11 4.25
N PRO A 113 29.05 9.32 4.24
CA PRO A 113 28.58 10.47 5.01
C PRO A 113 27.19 10.98 4.59
N PHE A 114 26.74 10.71 3.37
CA PHE A 114 25.39 11.07 2.90
C PHE A 114 24.27 10.47 3.75
N LEU A 115 24.55 9.42 4.53
CA LEU A 115 23.61 8.79 5.44
C LEU A 115 23.28 9.67 6.66
N GLU A 116 24.11 10.67 6.97
CA GLU A 116 23.90 11.67 8.03
C GLU A 116 23.11 12.90 7.54
N GLU A 117 23.01 13.11 6.23
CA GLU A 117 22.38 14.30 5.67
C GLU A 117 20.85 14.19 5.64
N TYR A 118 20.16 15.15 6.30
CA TYR A 118 18.69 15.22 6.36
C TYR A 118 18.03 15.34 4.97
N ARG A 119 18.73 15.90 3.99
CA ARG A 119 18.26 16.01 2.60
C ARG A 119 18.20 14.64 1.91
N CYS A 120 19.16 13.77 2.22
CA CYS A 120 19.35 12.47 1.59
C CYS A 120 18.56 11.33 2.27
N VAL A 121 17.58 11.63 3.13
CA VAL A 121 16.81 10.62 3.90
C VAL A 121 16.01 9.65 3.02
N ARG A 122 15.61 10.07 1.82
CA ARG A 122 14.98 9.16 0.82
C ARG A 122 16.01 8.26 0.17
N SER A 123 17.15 8.83 -0.19
CA SER A 123 18.30 8.15 -0.78
C SER A 123 18.83 7.06 0.15
N ARG A 124 18.84 7.31 1.47
CA ARG A 124 19.17 6.31 2.51
C ARG A 124 18.30 5.04 2.41
N THR A 125 16.98 5.18 2.29
CA THR A 125 16.10 4.01 2.10
C THR A 125 16.43 3.28 0.80
N ASN A 126 16.71 3.99 -0.29
CA ASN A 126 17.05 3.36 -1.57
C ASN A 126 18.38 2.63 -1.51
N PHE A 127 19.38 3.20 -0.84
CA PHE A 127 20.68 2.57 -0.62
C PHE A 127 20.53 1.21 0.07
N TYR A 128 19.82 1.15 1.20
CA TYR A 128 19.58 -0.11 1.90
C TYR A 128 18.67 -1.09 1.15
N TYR A 129 17.78 -0.59 0.29
CA TYR A 129 17.03 -1.44 -0.63
C TYR A 129 17.95 -2.14 -1.64
N ILE A 130 18.87 -1.40 -2.26
CA ILE A 130 19.84 -1.93 -3.22
C ILE A 130 20.77 -2.95 -2.55
N LEU A 131 21.31 -2.62 -1.37
CA LEU A 131 22.16 -3.54 -0.62
C LEU A 131 21.39 -4.78 -0.17
N GLY A 132 20.15 -4.63 0.28
CA GLY A 132 19.28 -5.75 0.60
C GLY A 132 19.10 -6.70 -0.60
N CYS A 133 18.87 -6.16 -1.80
CA CYS A 133 18.76 -6.96 -3.02
C CYS A 133 20.03 -7.80 -3.27
N LEU A 134 21.21 -7.21 -3.10
CA LEU A 134 22.49 -7.90 -3.28
C LEU A 134 22.74 -8.95 -2.18
N VAL A 135 22.51 -8.61 -0.92
CA VAL A 135 22.71 -9.53 0.22
C VAL A 135 21.81 -10.76 0.10
N PHE A 136 20.57 -10.58 -0.35
CA PHE A 136 19.62 -11.69 -0.52
C PHE A 136 19.86 -12.54 -1.77
N MET A 137 20.73 -12.12 -2.70
CA MET A 137 21.16 -12.96 -3.83
C MET A 137 22.17 -14.02 -3.41
N GLU A 138 22.88 -13.82 -2.31
CA GLU A 138 23.83 -14.80 -1.79
C GLU A 138 23.14 -15.77 -0.84
N ASP A 139 23.35 -17.07 -1.06
CA ASP A 139 22.80 -18.10 -0.22
C ASP A 139 23.54 -18.16 1.13
N GLY A 140 22.93 -17.62 2.19
CA GLY A 140 23.39 -17.91 3.55
C GLY A 140 22.90 -16.95 4.64
N PRO A 141 22.39 -17.46 5.77
CA PRO A 141 22.00 -16.62 6.91
C PRO A 141 23.18 -15.86 7.54
N VAL A 142 24.42 -16.36 7.37
CA VAL A 142 25.63 -15.75 7.92
C VAL A 142 25.88 -14.36 7.34
N LYS A 143 25.82 -14.22 6.01
CA LYS A 143 26.05 -12.93 5.34
C LYS A 143 24.99 -11.90 5.72
N PHE A 144 23.74 -12.34 5.82
CA PHE A 144 22.67 -11.50 6.34
C PHE A 144 22.95 -11.04 7.77
N ARG A 145 23.37 -11.94 8.68
CA ARG A 145 23.73 -11.57 10.06
C ARG A 145 24.87 -10.56 10.12
N SER A 146 25.97 -10.79 9.38
CA SER A 146 27.09 -9.85 9.31
C SER A 146 26.67 -8.49 8.76
N PHE A 147 25.81 -8.47 7.74
CA PHE A 147 25.25 -7.24 7.19
C PHE A 147 24.36 -6.49 8.20
N MET A 148 23.59 -7.22 9.03
CA MET A 148 22.68 -6.63 10.01
C MET A 148 23.37 -6.19 11.32
N GLU A 149 24.63 -6.56 11.54
CA GLU A 149 25.35 -6.30 12.80
C GLU A 149 25.46 -4.80 13.15
N PRO A 150 25.83 -3.89 12.24
CA PRO A 150 25.87 -2.46 12.56
C PRO A 150 24.50 -1.89 12.93
N LEU A 151 23.43 -2.39 12.30
CA LEU A 151 22.04 -1.99 12.59
C LEU A 151 21.58 -2.55 13.93
N LEU A 152 22.05 -3.73 14.29
CA LEU A 152 21.82 -4.33 15.60
C LEU A 152 22.42 -3.46 16.71
N GLN A 153 23.66 -3.01 16.56
CA GLN A 153 24.28 -2.14 17.55
C GLN A 153 23.50 -0.83 17.75
N VAL A 154 22.97 -0.25 16.67
CA VAL A 154 22.09 0.93 16.75
C VAL A 154 20.81 0.59 17.53
N ALA A 155 20.16 -0.54 17.24
CA ALA A 155 18.95 -0.96 17.94
C ALA A 155 19.20 -1.17 19.44
N VAL A 156 20.27 -1.86 19.82
CA VAL A 156 20.66 -2.09 21.23
C VAL A 156 20.91 -0.78 21.96
N ASN A 157 21.60 0.18 21.33
CA ASN A 157 21.84 1.50 21.92
C ASN A 157 20.54 2.28 22.13
N LEU A 158 19.60 2.18 21.19
CA LEU A 158 18.27 2.80 21.30
C LEU A 158 17.42 2.14 22.40
N GLU A 159 17.50 0.82 22.54
CA GLU A 159 16.82 0.06 23.59
C GLU A 159 17.33 0.46 24.98
N ALA A 160 18.64 0.63 25.14
CA ALA A 160 19.29 1.05 26.38
C ALA A 160 19.06 2.53 26.74
N SER A 161 18.65 3.36 25.78
CA SER A 161 18.40 4.79 26.01
C SER A 161 17.21 5.00 26.95
N ALA A 162 17.25 6.02 27.82
CA ALA A 162 16.14 6.39 28.72
C ALA A 162 14.99 7.09 27.97
N ASP A 163 13.78 7.09 28.53
CA ASP A 163 12.59 7.69 27.87
C ASP A 163 12.78 9.18 27.54
N ALA A 164 13.40 9.95 28.45
CA ALA A 164 13.71 11.35 28.21
C ALA A 164 14.66 11.54 27.01
N ALA A 165 15.56 10.59 26.76
CA ALA A 165 16.51 10.67 25.66
C ALA A 165 15.82 10.58 24.29
N PHE A 166 14.66 9.91 24.18
CA PHE A 166 13.89 9.83 22.92
C PHE A 166 13.45 11.20 22.39
N ARG A 167 13.38 12.22 23.26
CA ARG A 167 13.05 13.59 22.87
C ARG A 167 14.23 14.37 22.30
N THR A 168 15.46 13.86 22.42
CA THR A 168 16.66 14.48 21.86
C THR A 168 16.79 14.21 20.37
N ASP A 169 17.35 15.17 19.63
CA ASP A 169 17.54 15.04 18.19
C ASP A 169 18.45 13.86 17.83
N VAL A 170 19.43 13.54 18.67
CA VAL A 170 20.35 12.41 18.48
C VAL A 170 19.60 11.08 18.42
N VAL A 171 18.72 10.81 19.39
CA VAL A 171 17.95 9.56 19.45
C VAL A 171 16.86 9.54 18.37
N LYS A 172 16.18 10.67 18.14
CA LYS A 172 15.19 10.80 17.05
C LYS A 172 15.83 10.49 15.69
N TYR A 173 17.03 11.02 15.45
CA TYR A 173 17.78 10.82 14.23
C TYR A 173 18.23 9.37 14.05
N ALA A 174 18.84 8.78 15.08
CA ALA A 174 19.29 7.39 15.06
C ALA A 174 18.12 6.42 14.82
N PHE A 175 16.99 6.60 15.52
CA PHE A 175 15.79 5.79 15.34
C PHE A 175 15.18 5.98 13.94
N THR A 176 15.06 7.22 13.47
CA THR A 176 14.57 7.53 12.12
C THR A 176 15.43 6.86 11.05
N GLY A 177 16.74 6.93 11.21
CA GLY A 177 17.71 6.25 10.36
C GLY A 177 17.48 4.74 10.32
N LEU A 178 17.42 4.09 11.49
CA LEU A 178 17.16 2.65 11.58
C LEU A 178 15.86 2.25 10.88
N MET A 179 14.76 3.00 11.06
CA MET A 179 13.49 2.71 10.38
C MET A 179 13.59 2.85 8.86
N ARG A 180 14.39 3.79 8.36
CA ARG A 180 14.62 3.97 6.92
C ARG A 180 15.45 2.84 6.32
N ASP A 181 16.44 2.36 7.06
CA ASP A 181 17.33 1.28 6.66
C ASP A 181 16.56 -0.04 6.61
N LEU A 182 15.84 -0.36 7.70
CA LEU A 182 14.98 -1.54 7.80
C LEU A 182 13.87 -1.52 6.75
N ARG A 183 13.32 -0.35 6.41
CA ARG A 183 12.36 -0.23 5.30
C ARG A 183 12.99 -0.59 3.97
N GLY A 184 14.21 -0.14 3.69
CA GLY A 184 14.92 -0.51 2.47
C GLY A 184 15.14 -2.02 2.40
N ILE A 185 15.63 -2.62 3.49
CA ILE A 185 15.86 -4.07 3.59
C ILE A 185 14.55 -4.85 3.44
N ALA A 186 13.46 -4.41 4.09
CA ALA A 186 12.13 -4.99 3.93
C ALA A 186 11.61 -4.86 2.51
N MET A 187 11.96 -3.80 1.77
CA MET A 187 11.61 -3.69 0.35
C MET A 187 12.33 -4.75 -0.50
N ALA A 188 13.51 -5.21 -0.08
CA ALA A 188 14.29 -6.21 -0.81
C ALA A 188 13.87 -7.66 -0.54
N THR A 189 13.07 -7.94 0.49
CA THR A 189 12.57 -9.30 0.77
C THR A 189 11.42 -9.66 -0.16
N ASN A 190 11.69 -10.53 -1.14
CA ASN A 190 10.74 -10.97 -2.16
C ASN A 190 10.42 -12.47 -2.09
N SER A 191 10.81 -13.14 -1.00
CA SER A 191 10.54 -14.56 -0.78
C SER A 191 10.29 -14.85 0.69
N ARG A 192 9.60 -15.97 0.98
CA ARG A 192 9.38 -16.46 2.34
C ARG A 192 10.68 -16.56 3.14
N ARG A 193 11.74 -17.06 2.52
CA ARG A 193 13.06 -17.23 3.15
C ARG A 193 13.70 -15.90 3.55
N THR A 194 13.75 -14.94 2.61
CA THR A 194 14.38 -13.63 2.85
C THR A 194 13.58 -12.80 3.85
N TYR A 195 12.24 -12.88 3.78
CA TYR A 195 11.37 -12.30 4.78
C TYR A 195 11.57 -12.94 6.16
N GLY A 196 11.67 -14.28 6.24
CA GLY A 196 11.91 -15.01 7.48
C GLY A 196 13.17 -14.54 8.21
N LEU A 197 14.28 -14.33 7.49
CA LEU A 197 15.51 -13.78 8.08
C LEU A 197 15.31 -12.41 8.74
N LEU A 198 14.59 -11.51 8.07
CA LEU A 198 14.27 -10.19 8.63
C LEU A 198 13.25 -10.27 9.76
N PHE A 199 12.28 -11.17 9.66
CA PHE A 199 11.28 -11.42 10.68
C PHE A 199 11.93 -11.92 11.97
N ASP A 200 12.82 -12.91 11.89
CA ASP A 200 13.55 -13.44 13.04
C ASP A 200 14.51 -12.41 13.63
N TRP A 201 15.05 -11.50 12.80
CA TRP A 201 15.81 -10.36 13.30
C TRP A 201 14.91 -9.36 14.03
N LEU A 202 13.64 -9.17 13.69
CA LEU A 202 12.80 -8.17 14.34
C LEU A 202 12.03 -8.73 15.54
N TYR A 203 11.35 -9.86 15.35
CA TYR A 203 10.42 -10.47 16.30
C TYR A 203 11.11 -11.57 17.12
N PRO A 204 10.86 -11.66 18.45
CA PRO A 204 10.07 -10.74 19.26
C PRO A 204 10.90 -9.56 19.82
N SER A 205 12.22 -9.70 19.87
CA SER A 205 13.10 -8.89 20.73
C SER A 205 13.05 -7.39 20.49
N ARG A 206 12.84 -6.95 19.25
CA ARG A 206 12.96 -5.53 18.85
C ARG A 206 11.60 -4.86 18.64
N MET A 207 10.50 -5.61 18.74
CA MET A 207 9.13 -5.04 18.68
C MET A 207 8.84 -4.06 19.83
N PRO A 208 9.27 -4.30 21.09
CA PRO A 208 9.08 -3.35 22.18
C PRO A 208 9.69 -1.97 21.92
N LEU A 209 10.84 -1.90 21.23
CA LEU A 209 11.46 -0.63 20.83
C LEU A 209 10.52 0.19 19.93
N LEU A 210 9.88 -0.45 18.95
CA LEU A 210 8.95 0.21 18.03
C LEU A 210 7.72 0.75 18.76
N LEU A 211 7.15 -0.06 19.66
CA LEU A 211 5.99 0.32 20.47
C LEU A 211 6.31 1.46 21.44
N ARG A 212 7.50 1.43 22.05
CA ARG A 212 7.99 2.49 22.92
C ARG A 212 8.17 3.80 22.16
N ALA A 213 8.87 3.78 21.02
CA ALA A 213 9.12 4.96 20.22
C ALA A 213 7.82 5.63 19.73
N ILE A 214 6.86 4.86 19.21
CA ILE A 214 5.60 5.42 18.71
C ILE A 214 4.75 6.03 19.83
N SER A 215 4.83 5.47 21.04
CA SER A 215 4.10 5.94 22.21
C SER A 215 4.68 7.24 22.78
N LEU A 216 6.01 7.38 22.76
CA LEU A 216 6.71 8.55 23.29
C LEU A 216 6.74 9.72 22.33
N LEU A 217 6.70 9.48 21.01
CA LEU A 217 6.95 10.49 19.97
C LEU A 217 5.76 10.66 19.02
N THR A 218 4.52 10.44 19.47
CA THR A 218 3.33 10.53 18.61
C THR A 218 3.16 11.91 17.95
N ASP A 219 3.56 12.96 18.66
CA ASP A 219 3.54 14.37 18.24
C ASP A 219 4.66 14.75 17.25
N GLU A 220 5.59 13.83 16.97
CA GLU A 220 6.74 14.05 16.10
C GLU A 220 6.57 13.30 14.77
N PRO A 221 5.93 13.90 13.74
CA PRO A 221 5.65 13.23 12.48
C PRO A 221 6.92 12.81 11.71
N GLU A 222 8.05 13.45 12.01
CA GLU A 222 9.35 13.14 11.41
C GLU A 222 9.87 11.77 11.82
N VAL A 223 9.50 11.31 13.03
CA VAL A 223 9.87 10.00 13.59
C VAL A 223 8.80 8.94 13.33
N THR A 224 7.53 9.29 13.55
CA THR A 224 6.41 8.34 13.39
C THR A 224 6.19 7.96 11.93
N THR A 225 6.37 8.88 10.97
CA THR A 225 6.19 8.58 9.54
C THR A 225 7.15 7.48 9.04
N PRO A 226 8.48 7.56 9.26
CA PRO A 226 9.41 6.47 8.93
C PRO A 226 9.01 5.12 9.53
N LEU A 227 8.66 5.09 10.81
CA LEU A 227 8.23 3.87 11.51
C LEU A 227 6.98 3.26 10.87
N LEU A 228 5.92 4.06 10.70
CA LEU A 228 4.67 3.59 10.08
C LEU A 228 4.88 3.14 8.64
N LYS A 229 5.79 3.79 7.88
CA LYS A 229 6.15 3.36 6.52
C LYS A 229 6.97 2.08 6.49
N PHE A 230 7.83 1.87 7.46
CA PHE A 230 8.53 0.60 7.65
C PHE A 230 7.51 -0.50 7.92
N MET A 231 6.64 -0.31 8.91
CA MET A 231 5.58 -1.27 9.24
C MET A 231 4.67 -1.55 8.04
N SER A 232 4.27 -0.52 7.30
CA SER A 232 3.44 -0.67 6.10
C SER A 232 4.11 -1.56 5.05
N GLU A 233 5.42 -1.41 4.87
CA GLU A 233 6.18 -2.32 4.00
C GLU A 233 6.27 -3.71 4.62
N PHE A 234 6.64 -3.84 5.89
CA PHE A 234 6.89 -5.13 6.55
C PHE A 234 5.67 -6.06 6.50
N VAL A 235 4.46 -5.52 6.63
CA VAL A 235 3.20 -6.31 6.63
C VAL A 235 2.62 -6.56 5.25
N LEU A 236 3.25 -6.03 4.19
CA LEU A 236 2.78 -6.23 2.82
C LEU A 236 3.12 -7.65 2.34
N ASN A 237 2.11 -8.46 2.02
CA ASN A 237 2.31 -9.79 1.42
C ASN A 237 2.59 -9.72 -0.09
N LYS A 238 3.68 -9.06 -0.48
CA LYS A 238 4.12 -9.06 -1.89
C LYS A 238 4.87 -10.36 -2.22
N ALA A 239 4.71 -10.84 -3.44
CA ALA A 239 5.35 -12.08 -3.92
C ALA A 239 5.11 -13.30 -2.99
N GLN A 240 3.98 -13.33 -2.28
CA GLN A 240 3.64 -14.40 -1.32
C GLN A 240 4.73 -14.61 -0.25
N ARG A 241 5.44 -13.55 0.16
CA ARG A 241 6.53 -13.68 1.15
C ARG A 241 6.03 -13.91 2.58
N LEU A 242 4.76 -13.60 2.88
CA LEU A 242 4.13 -13.79 4.19
C LEU A 242 3.36 -15.12 4.26
N THR A 243 3.80 -16.16 3.54
CA THR A 243 3.22 -17.50 3.67
C THR A 243 3.88 -18.25 4.82
N PHE A 244 3.24 -18.23 5.99
CA PHE A 244 3.66 -19.04 7.14
C PHE A 244 3.17 -20.49 6.99
N ASP A 245 3.84 -21.44 7.65
CA ASP A 245 3.32 -22.81 7.73
C ASP A 245 1.99 -22.83 8.49
N SER A 246 1.11 -23.78 8.17
CA SER A 246 -0.20 -23.93 8.82
C SER A 246 -0.11 -24.13 10.34
N SER A 247 1.02 -24.63 10.83
CA SER A 247 1.32 -24.81 12.26
C SER A 247 1.98 -23.58 12.91
N SER A 248 2.35 -22.56 12.13
CA SER A 248 3.10 -21.41 12.63
C SER A 248 2.15 -20.33 13.18
N PRO A 249 2.34 -19.89 14.44
CA PRO A 249 1.57 -18.78 14.99
C PRO A 249 2.06 -17.40 14.49
N ASN A 250 3.09 -17.35 13.65
CA ASN A 250 3.78 -16.10 13.30
C ASN A 250 2.87 -15.05 12.65
N GLY A 251 1.90 -15.46 11.84
CA GLY A 251 0.92 -14.54 11.27
C GLY A 251 0.05 -13.86 12.32
N ILE A 252 -0.42 -14.63 13.31
CA ILE A 252 -1.23 -14.12 14.43
C ILE A 252 -0.37 -13.22 15.31
N LEU A 253 0.85 -13.63 15.65
CA LEU A 253 1.79 -12.85 16.47
C LEU A 253 2.15 -11.52 15.80
N LEU A 254 2.42 -11.54 14.49
CA LEU A 254 2.65 -10.33 13.71
C LEU A 254 1.44 -9.39 13.78
N PHE A 255 0.22 -9.91 13.61
CA PHE A 255 -0.99 -9.09 13.73
C PHE A 255 -1.20 -8.51 15.12
N ARG A 256 -0.87 -9.24 16.19
CA ARG A 256 -0.92 -8.72 17.56
C ARG A 256 0.02 -7.53 17.75
N GLU A 257 1.24 -7.60 17.22
CA GLU A 257 2.19 -6.47 17.28
C GLU A 257 1.72 -5.27 16.44
N ILE A 258 1.13 -5.52 15.26
CA ILE A 258 0.51 -4.47 14.44
C ILE A 258 -0.63 -3.80 15.22
N SER A 259 -1.53 -4.58 15.81
CA SER A 259 -2.65 -4.07 16.60
C SER A 259 -2.15 -3.17 17.74
N LYS A 260 -1.20 -3.64 18.56
CA LYS A 260 -0.60 -2.84 19.65
C LYS A 260 -0.04 -1.51 19.15
N LEU A 261 0.70 -1.53 18.05
CA LEU A 261 1.32 -0.34 17.48
C LEU A 261 0.28 0.67 16.96
N ILE A 262 -0.75 0.19 16.27
CA ILE A 262 -1.83 1.03 15.73
C ILE A 262 -2.72 1.59 16.85
N VAL A 263 -3.02 0.80 17.88
CA VAL A 263 -3.77 1.26 19.07
C VAL A 263 -2.98 2.30 19.86
N ALA A 264 -1.68 2.06 20.08
CA ALA A 264 -0.82 3.02 20.80
C ALA A 264 -0.69 4.36 20.06
N TYR A 265 -0.54 4.32 18.74
CA TYR A 265 -0.51 5.53 17.91
C TYR A 265 -1.87 6.22 17.84
N GLY A 266 -2.92 5.46 17.51
CA GLY A 266 -4.27 5.96 17.27
C GLY A 266 -4.90 6.62 18.48
N SER A 267 -4.72 6.03 19.67
CA SER A 267 -5.24 6.61 20.93
C SER A 267 -4.62 7.97 21.27
N ARG A 268 -3.37 8.21 20.88
CA ARG A 268 -2.64 9.45 21.15
C ARG A 268 -2.81 10.50 20.06
N ILE A 269 -2.75 10.11 18.78
CA ILE A 269 -2.88 11.03 17.63
C ILE A 269 -4.26 11.71 17.60
N LEU A 270 -5.30 11.02 18.06
CA LEU A 270 -6.65 11.58 18.17
C LEU A 270 -6.72 12.74 19.16
N LEU A 271 -5.97 12.66 20.26
CA LEU A 271 -5.93 13.68 21.32
C LEU A 271 -5.09 14.91 20.94
N LEU A 272 -4.25 14.82 19.91
CA LEU A 272 -3.43 15.94 19.49
C LEU A 272 -4.28 17.06 18.87
N PRO A 273 -3.99 18.33 19.22
CA PRO A 273 -4.72 19.48 18.70
C PRO A 273 -4.47 19.65 17.20
N ASN A 274 -5.46 20.26 16.53
CA ASN A 274 -5.36 20.57 15.11
C ASN A 274 -4.39 21.75 14.92
N GLY A 275 -3.17 21.45 14.48
CA GLY A 275 -2.14 22.46 14.16
C GLY A 275 -2.32 23.10 12.79
N THR A 276 -1.48 24.09 12.47
CA THR A 276 -1.49 24.85 11.20
C THR A 276 -1.28 23.97 9.96
N ASN A 277 -0.53 22.87 10.07
CA ASN A 277 -0.38 21.87 9.01
C ASN A 277 -0.94 20.51 9.46
N ILE A 278 -2.27 20.44 9.58
CA ILE A 278 -3.01 19.25 10.01
C ILE A 278 -2.68 18.01 9.16
N TYR A 279 -2.41 18.20 7.87
CA TYR A 279 -2.04 17.10 6.99
C TYR A 279 -0.71 16.46 7.42
N ARG A 280 0.33 17.27 7.66
CA ARG A 280 1.65 16.76 8.05
C ARG A 280 1.64 16.16 9.46
N SER A 281 0.96 16.81 10.41
CA SER A 281 0.96 16.40 11.81
C SER A 281 0.03 15.22 12.10
N LYS A 282 -1.15 15.16 11.47
CA LYS A 282 -2.21 14.21 11.82
C LYS A 282 -2.56 13.27 10.67
N TYR A 283 -3.05 13.80 9.55
CA TYR A 283 -3.61 12.97 8.47
C TYR A 283 -2.58 12.04 7.84
N LYS A 284 -1.32 12.49 7.74
CA LYS A 284 -0.25 11.70 7.13
C LYS A 284 0.00 10.39 7.88
N GLY A 285 0.10 10.44 9.20
CA GLY A 285 0.30 9.23 9.99
C GLY A 285 -0.96 8.37 10.01
N ILE A 286 -2.16 8.98 10.13
CA ILE A 286 -3.43 8.24 10.07
C ILE A 286 -3.55 7.43 8.77
N TRP A 287 -3.34 8.04 7.60
CA TRP A 287 -3.52 7.29 6.34
C TRP A 287 -2.49 6.17 6.17
N ILE A 288 -1.27 6.35 6.68
CA ILE A 288 -0.26 5.27 6.68
C ILE A 288 -0.72 4.14 7.61
N SER A 289 -1.24 4.47 8.80
CA SER A 289 -1.80 3.50 9.76
C SER A 289 -2.97 2.71 9.16
N LEU A 290 -3.89 3.37 8.46
CA LEU A 290 -4.97 2.69 7.71
C LEU A 290 -4.40 1.77 6.62
N THR A 291 -3.33 2.19 5.94
CA THR A 291 -2.65 1.36 4.94
C THR A 291 -1.98 0.13 5.56
N VAL A 292 -1.33 0.28 6.73
CA VAL A 292 -0.74 -0.84 7.49
C VAL A 292 -1.82 -1.87 7.81
N LEU A 293 -2.95 -1.41 8.38
CA LEU A 293 -4.03 -2.29 8.79
C LEU A 293 -4.69 -2.97 7.58
N SER A 294 -4.96 -2.22 6.50
CA SER A 294 -5.54 -2.78 5.27
C SER A 294 -4.68 -3.90 4.68
N ARG A 295 -3.36 -3.70 4.63
CA ARG A 295 -2.40 -4.71 4.15
C ARG A 295 -2.38 -5.95 5.04
N ALA A 296 -2.54 -5.77 6.34
CA ALA A 296 -2.55 -6.88 7.29
C ALA A 296 -3.85 -7.71 7.21
N LEU A 297 -5.00 -7.04 7.08
CA LEU A 297 -6.31 -7.68 6.96
C LEU A 297 -6.48 -8.42 5.62
N CYS A 298 -5.99 -7.85 4.51
CA CYS A 298 -6.03 -8.49 3.18
C CYS A 298 -4.80 -9.37 2.86
N GLY A 299 -3.87 -9.52 3.80
CA GLY A 299 -2.60 -10.20 3.55
C GLY A 299 -2.72 -11.72 3.38
N ASN A 300 -3.85 -12.32 3.75
CA ASN A 300 -4.12 -13.77 3.71
C ASN A 300 -3.12 -14.63 4.49
N TYR A 301 -2.46 -14.05 5.50
CA TYR A 301 -1.50 -14.76 6.36
C TYR A 301 -1.96 -14.90 7.81
N VAL A 302 -3.19 -14.46 8.12
CA VAL A 302 -3.81 -14.54 9.44
C VAL A 302 -5.22 -15.09 9.29
N ASN A 303 -5.57 -16.09 10.08
CA ASN A 303 -6.96 -16.48 10.25
C ASN A 303 -7.55 -15.66 11.40
N PHE A 304 -8.37 -14.68 11.07
CA PHE A 304 -8.92 -13.74 12.05
C PHE A 304 -9.96 -14.33 13.00
N GLY A 305 -10.60 -15.46 12.65
CA GLY A 305 -11.54 -16.15 13.54
C GLY A 305 -10.87 -16.66 14.82
N VAL A 306 -9.55 -16.83 14.79
CA VAL A 306 -8.75 -17.25 15.95
C VAL A 306 -8.81 -16.24 17.10
N PHE A 307 -8.90 -14.94 16.82
CA PHE A 307 -8.97 -13.92 17.86
C PHE A 307 -10.24 -14.03 18.70
N GLU A 308 -11.38 -14.28 18.05
CA GLU A 308 -12.65 -14.48 18.73
C GLU A 308 -12.66 -15.77 19.55
N LEU A 309 -12.15 -16.87 18.98
CA LEU A 309 -12.08 -18.17 19.65
C LEU A 309 -11.24 -18.15 20.95
N TYR A 310 -10.15 -17.37 20.98
CA TYR A 310 -9.29 -17.26 22.16
C TYR A 310 -9.60 -16.03 23.04
N GLY A 311 -10.63 -15.24 22.71
CA GLY A 311 -10.96 -14.01 23.45
C GLY A 311 -9.88 -12.92 23.36
N ASP A 312 -9.03 -12.94 22.33
CA ASP A 312 -8.00 -11.93 22.11
C ASP A 312 -8.60 -10.70 21.41
N ARG A 313 -8.55 -9.55 22.09
CA ARG A 313 -9.11 -8.29 21.62
C ARG A 313 -8.29 -7.56 20.55
N ALA A 314 -7.13 -8.07 20.16
CA ALA A 314 -6.23 -7.38 19.23
C ALA A 314 -6.92 -6.94 17.92
N LEU A 315 -7.77 -7.77 17.33
CA LEU A 315 -8.52 -7.40 16.12
C LEU A 315 -9.57 -6.32 16.42
N ALA A 316 -10.39 -6.51 17.45
CA ALA A 316 -11.45 -5.58 17.81
C ALA A 316 -10.88 -4.19 18.15
N ASP A 317 -9.82 -4.13 18.96
CA ASP A 317 -9.19 -2.87 19.38
C ASP A 317 -8.54 -2.14 18.20
N ALA A 318 -7.92 -2.88 17.27
CA ALA A 318 -7.35 -2.31 16.05
C ALA A 318 -8.43 -1.74 15.11
N LEU A 319 -9.57 -2.42 14.96
CA LEU A 319 -10.70 -1.95 14.16
C LEU A 319 -11.39 -0.73 14.79
N ASP A 320 -11.62 -0.75 16.11
CA ASP A 320 -12.22 0.37 16.84
C ASP A 320 -11.38 1.65 16.71
N ILE A 321 -10.07 1.57 16.97
CA ILE A 321 -9.22 2.76 16.91
C ILE A 321 -9.05 3.29 15.48
N SER A 322 -9.01 2.41 14.48
CA SER A 322 -8.87 2.81 13.08
C SER A 322 -10.14 3.44 12.53
N LEU A 323 -11.32 2.98 12.94
CA LEU A 323 -12.58 3.69 12.67
C LEU A 323 -12.60 5.06 13.35
N LYS A 324 -12.22 5.17 14.63
CA LYS A 324 -12.14 6.47 15.32
C LYS A 324 -11.18 7.45 14.61
N MET A 325 -9.99 6.97 14.20
CA MET A 325 -9.06 7.76 13.39
C MET A 325 -9.70 8.21 12.07
N THR A 326 -10.44 7.32 11.42
CA THR A 326 -11.10 7.60 10.14
C THR A 326 -12.21 8.63 10.27
N LEU A 327 -13.07 8.50 11.27
CA LEU A 327 -14.18 9.41 11.57
C LEU A 327 -13.72 10.78 12.08
N SER A 328 -12.49 10.88 12.58
CA SER A 328 -11.90 12.16 13.01
C SER A 328 -11.54 13.11 11.86
N ILE A 329 -11.61 12.64 10.61
CA ILE A 329 -11.23 13.40 9.42
C ILE A 329 -12.50 13.80 8.65
N PRO A 330 -12.71 15.10 8.39
CA PRO A 330 -13.82 15.57 7.56
C PRO A 330 -13.78 14.99 6.14
N LEU A 331 -14.94 14.66 5.57
CA LEU A 331 -15.03 14.14 4.21
C LEU A 331 -14.41 15.09 3.16
N SER A 332 -14.56 16.41 3.36
CA SER A 332 -13.94 17.42 2.49
C SER A 332 -12.41 17.26 2.39
N ASP A 333 -11.75 16.95 3.51
CA ASP A 333 -10.31 16.77 3.55
C ASP A 333 -9.90 15.44 2.93
N ILE A 334 -10.68 14.38 3.14
CA ILE A 334 -10.49 13.07 2.49
C ILE A 334 -10.51 13.23 0.98
N LEU A 335 -11.48 13.98 0.43
CA LEU A 335 -11.60 14.21 -1.00
C LEU A 335 -10.52 15.15 -1.56
N THR A 336 -10.02 16.08 -0.73
CA THR A 336 -8.95 17.02 -1.14
C THR A 336 -7.58 16.35 -1.23
N PHE A 337 -7.23 15.50 -0.26
CA PHE A 337 -5.90 14.90 -0.18
C PHE A 337 -5.83 13.52 -0.84
N LYS A 338 -5.32 13.44 -2.09
CA LYS A 338 -5.24 12.20 -2.90
C LYS A 338 -4.72 10.95 -2.16
N LYS A 339 -3.66 11.07 -1.35
CA LYS A 339 -3.08 9.91 -0.62
C LYS A 339 -3.96 9.43 0.52
N LEU A 340 -4.60 10.37 1.21
CA LEU A 340 -5.56 10.11 2.27
C LEU A 340 -6.82 9.46 1.68
N SER A 341 -7.34 10.01 0.59
CA SER A 341 -8.47 9.45 -0.17
C SER A 341 -8.25 7.98 -0.53
N LYS A 342 -7.10 7.65 -1.16
CA LYS A 342 -6.77 6.27 -1.54
C LYS A 342 -6.66 5.32 -0.34
N ALA A 343 -6.09 5.79 0.76
CA ALA A 343 -5.98 4.98 1.98
C ALA A 343 -7.34 4.78 2.65
N TYR A 344 -8.19 5.81 2.68
CA TYR A 344 -9.54 5.76 3.23
C TYR A 344 -10.42 4.76 2.48
N TYR A 345 -10.54 4.92 1.16
CA TYR A 345 -11.40 4.06 0.35
C TYR A 345 -10.88 2.63 0.24
N GLY A 346 -9.55 2.45 0.16
CA GLY A 346 -8.95 1.13 0.25
C GLY A 346 -9.22 0.45 1.58
N TYR A 347 -9.16 1.18 2.70
CA TYR A 347 -9.49 0.62 4.01
C TYR A 347 -10.98 0.27 4.13
N MET A 348 -11.88 1.13 3.64
CA MET A 348 -13.31 0.83 3.64
C MET A 348 -13.64 -0.41 2.81
N GLU A 349 -13.06 -0.57 1.63
CA GLU A 349 -13.18 -1.80 0.82
C GLU A 349 -12.82 -3.04 1.65
N VAL A 350 -11.67 -3.03 2.35
CA VAL A 350 -11.25 -4.15 3.20
C VAL A 350 -12.28 -4.44 4.30
N LEU A 351 -12.80 -3.39 4.96
CA LEU A 351 -13.76 -3.53 6.05
C LEU A 351 -15.08 -4.16 5.62
N PHE A 352 -15.63 -3.72 4.48
CA PHE A 352 -16.90 -4.24 3.95
C PHE A 352 -16.72 -5.61 3.28
N ASN A 353 -15.58 -5.89 2.64
CA ASN A 353 -15.37 -7.17 1.96
C ASN A 353 -15.09 -8.33 2.92
N ASN A 354 -14.18 -8.13 3.88
CA ASN A 354 -13.60 -9.24 4.65
C ASN A 354 -14.07 -9.31 6.10
N HIS A 355 -14.58 -8.19 6.64
CA HIS A 355 -14.83 -8.07 8.07
C HIS A 355 -16.23 -7.59 8.41
N ILE A 356 -17.16 -7.51 7.46
CA ILE A 356 -18.51 -6.94 7.67
C ILE A 356 -19.26 -7.50 8.88
N THR A 357 -19.10 -8.80 9.17
CA THR A 357 -19.75 -9.50 10.28
C THR A 357 -19.07 -9.27 11.63
N ILE A 358 -17.74 -9.18 11.64
CA ILE A 358 -16.92 -8.92 12.84
C ILE A 358 -16.91 -7.41 13.15
N ASN A 359 -17.31 -6.58 12.18
CA ASN A 359 -17.07 -5.16 12.19
C ASN A 359 -17.92 -4.40 13.21
N SER A 360 -17.28 -3.47 13.91
CA SER A 360 -17.93 -2.40 14.64
C SER A 360 -18.75 -1.47 13.75
N VAL A 361 -18.52 -1.41 12.42
CA VAL A 361 -19.27 -0.54 11.48
C VAL A 361 -20.79 -0.74 11.55
N LEU A 362 -21.27 -1.99 11.59
CA LEU A 362 -22.70 -2.30 11.72
C LEU A 362 -23.22 -2.10 13.15
N ASN A 363 -22.34 -1.98 14.13
CA ASN A 363 -22.68 -1.68 15.52
C ASN A 363 -22.62 -0.18 15.83
N LEU A 364 -22.30 0.66 14.84
CA LEU A 364 -22.33 2.12 15.00
C LEU A 364 -23.77 2.62 15.11
N ASP A 365 -23.92 3.87 15.54
CA ASP A 365 -25.19 4.57 15.40
C ASP A 365 -25.52 4.80 13.91
N THR A 366 -26.81 4.95 13.60
CA THR A 366 -27.27 5.07 12.21
C THR A 366 -26.71 6.30 11.51
N SER A 367 -26.49 7.40 12.22
CA SER A 367 -25.98 8.62 11.59
C SER A 367 -24.53 8.43 11.10
N THR A 368 -23.70 7.77 11.89
CA THR A 368 -22.32 7.45 11.52
C THR A 368 -22.27 6.41 10.40
N PHE A 369 -23.11 5.36 10.48
CA PHE A 369 -23.21 4.36 9.41
C PHE A 369 -23.61 5.00 8.07
N VAL A 370 -24.67 5.82 8.07
CA VAL A 370 -25.14 6.52 6.87
C VAL A 370 -24.04 7.43 6.34
N HIS A 371 -23.34 8.19 7.18
CA HIS A 371 -22.22 9.03 6.75
C HIS A 371 -21.12 8.23 6.03
N ILE A 372 -20.78 7.03 6.53
CA ILE A 372 -19.81 6.14 5.85
C ILE A 372 -20.35 5.67 4.50
N VAL A 373 -21.61 5.25 4.41
CA VAL A 373 -22.17 4.78 3.13
C VAL A 373 -22.30 5.92 2.12
N THR A 374 -22.72 7.11 2.54
CA THR A 374 -22.77 8.31 1.68
C THR A 374 -21.37 8.75 1.21
N SER A 375 -20.32 8.52 2.01
CA SER A 375 -18.95 8.79 1.56
C SER A 375 -18.50 7.83 0.44
N LEU A 376 -18.95 6.57 0.47
CA LEU A 376 -18.72 5.59 -0.60
C LEU A 376 -19.45 5.99 -1.87
N GLU A 377 -20.70 6.45 -1.75
CA GLU A 377 -21.46 7.00 -2.88
C GLU A 377 -20.75 8.22 -3.50
N SER A 378 -20.23 9.11 -2.66
CA SER A 378 -19.44 10.27 -3.11
C SER A 378 -18.14 9.84 -3.82
N GLY A 379 -17.53 8.74 -3.36
CA GLY A 379 -16.34 8.16 -4.00
C GLY A 379 -16.61 7.51 -5.36
N LEU A 380 -17.82 6.95 -5.57
CA LEU A 380 -18.25 6.44 -6.88
C LEU A 380 -18.26 7.52 -7.96
N LYS A 381 -18.74 8.72 -7.60
CA LYS A 381 -18.83 9.92 -8.46
C LYS A 381 -17.46 10.63 -8.64
N GLY A 382 -16.40 10.09 -8.04
CA GLY A 382 -15.06 10.65 -8.12
C GLY A 382 -14.36 10.35 -9.45
N LEU A 383 -13.40 11.20 -9.82
CA LEU A 383 -12.64 11.06 -11.07
C LEU A 383 -11.61 9.91 -11.07
N ASP A 384 -11.21 9.39 -9.90
CA ASP A 384 -10.22 8.32 -9.81
C ASP A 384 -10.92 6.96 -9.95
N THR A 385 -10.72 6.31 -11.09
CA THR A 385 -11.29 4.99 -11.42
C THR A 385 -10.91 3.92 -10.40
N GLY A 386 -9.73 4.02 -9.78
CA GLY A 386 -9.31 3.13 -8.70
C GLY A 386 -10.22 3.28 -7.48
N ILE A 387 -10.45 4.51 -7.03
CA ILE A 387 -11.35 4.79 -5.89
C ILE A 387 -12.78 4.35 -6.20
N SER A 388 -13.31 4.70 -7.37
CA SER A 388 -14.65 4.28 -7.80
C SER A 388 -14.81 2.76 -7.77
N THR A 389 -13.78 2.01 -8.18
CA THR A 389 -13.76 0.54 -8.11
C THR A 389 -13.81 0.01 -6.68
N GLN A 390 -13.04 0.61 -5.76
CA GLN A 390 -13.02 0.24 -4.34
C GLN A 390 -14.38 0.51 -3.67
N CYS A 391 -14.99 1.67 -3.96
CA CYS A 391 -16.33 2.02 -3.49
C CYS A 391 -17.39 1.03 -4.02
N ALA A 392 -17.32 0.70 -5.31
CA ALA A 392 -18.24 -0.26 -5.93
C ALA A 392 -18.15 -1.65 -5.28
N SER A 393 -16.93 -2.11 -4.97
CA SER A 393 -16.74 -3.38 -4.23
C SER A 393 -17.33 -3.32 -2.83
N ALA A 394 -17.07 -2.24 -2.08
CA ALA A 394 -17.58 -2.08 -0.72
C ALA A 394 -19.13 -2.08 -0.69
N ILE A 395 -19.75 -1.36 -1.63
CA ILE A 395 -21.21 -1.29 -1.77
C ILE A 395 -21.78 -2.64 -2.21
N ASP A 396 -21.12 -3.36 -3.13
CA ASP A 396 -21.54 -4.71 -3.54
C ASP A 396 -21.52 -5.67 -2.36
N SER A 397 -20.46 -5.66 -1.55
CA SER A 397 -20.37 -6.52 -0.36
C SER A 397 -21.45 -6.19 0.66
N LEU A 398 -21.75 -4.91 0.88
CA LEU A 398 -22.86 -4.48 1.75
C LEU A 398 -24.22 -4.98 1.24
N ALA A 399 -24.50 -4.74 -0.04
CA ALA A 399 -25.77 -5.13 -0.66
C ALA A 399 -25.93 -6.66 -0.73
N ALA A 400 -24.87 -7.38 -1.09
CA ALA A 400 -24.86 -8.83 -1.13
C ALA A 400 -25.05 -9.43 0.26
N PHE A 401 -24.45 -8.84 1.30
CA PHE A 401 -24.67 -9.27 2.67
C PHE A 401 -26.13 -9.08 3.11
N TYR A 402 -26.74 -7.93 2.77
CA TYR A 402 -28.17 -7.70 3.01
C TYR A 402 -29.04 -8.74 2.30
N PHE A 403 -28.83 -8.94 1.00
CA PHE A 403 -29.60 -9.89 0.20
C PHE A 403 -29.52 -11.31 0.77
N ASN A 404 -28.31 -11.80 1.03
CA ASN A 404 -28.10 -13.19 1.48
C ASN A 404 -28.62 -13.47 2.90
N ASN A 405 -28.66 -12.46 3.80
CA ASN A 405 -29.02 -12.67 5.20
C ASN A 405 -30.44 -12.19 5.57
N ILE A 406 -31.04 -11.31 4.76
CA ILE A 406 -32.34 -10.70 5.07
C ILE A 406 -33.36 -11.02 3.97
N THR A 407 -33.00 -10.85 2.70
CA THR A 407 -33.95 -11.02 1.59
C THR A 407 -34.13 -12.47 1.15
N ALA A 408 -33.04 -13.22 1.06
CA ALA A 408 -32.98 -14.59 0.55
C ALA A 408 -32.45 -15.59 1.59
N GLY A 409 -32.28 -15.16 2.85
CA GLY A 409 -31.74 -15.99 3.91
C GLY A 409 -32.78 -16.97 4.44
N ASP A 410 -32.45 -18.27 4.41
CA ASP A 410 -33.27 -19.32 5.03
C ASP A 410 -33.03 -19.45 6.54
N ASN A 411 -31.90 -18.93 7.03
CA ASN A 411 -31.50 -18.98 8.43
C ASN A 411 -31.95 -17.72 9.20
N PRO A 412 -32.15 -17.81 10.53
CA PRO A 412 -32.42 -16.63 11.34
C PRO A 412 -31.30 -15.58 11.17
N PRO A 413 -31.66 -14.30 10.99
CA PRO A 413 -30.70 -13.25 10.71
C PRO A 413 -29.71 -13.09 11.88
N SER A 414 -28.42 -13.04 11.54
CA SER A 414 -27.36 -12.75 12.51
C SER A 414 -27.58 -11.37 13.17
N PRO A 415 -27.02 -11.12 14.37
CA PRO A 415 -27.09 -9.79 15.00
C PRO A 415 -26.60 -8.66 14.10
N ALA A 416 -25.55 -8.91 13.31
CA ALA A 416 -25.04 -7.97 12.31
C ALA A 416 -26.07 -7.69 11.20
N ALA A 417 -26.77 -8.71 10.71
CA ALA A 417 -27.84 -8.55 9.72
C ALA A 417 -29.03 -7.78 10.29
N LEU A 418 -29.42 -8.02 11.55
CA LEU A 418 -30.47 -7.27 12.22
C LEU A 418 -30.11 -5.79 12.38
N ASN A 419 -28.87 -5.47 12.76
CA ASN A 419 -28.40 -4.09 12.84
C ASN A 419 -28.40 -3.40 11.48
N LEU A 420 -27.97 -4.09 10.42
CA LEU A 420 -28.07 -3.56 9.06
C LEU A 420 -29.53 -3.32 8.65
N ALA A 421 -30.42 -4.27 8.92
CA ALA A 421 -31.85 -4.10 8.66
C ALA A 421 -32.43 -2.87 9.37
N ARG A 422 -32.03 -2.65 10.62
CA ARG A 422 -32.40 -1.45 11.39
C ARG A 422 -31.92 -0.17 10.72
N HIS A 423 -30.64 -0.10 10.32
CA HIS A 423 -30.09 1.07 9.64
C HIS A 423 -30.83 1.39 8.34
N ILE A 424 -31.11 0.38 7.52
CA ILE A 424 -31.85 0.55 6.27
C ILE A 424 -33.33 0.89 6.53
N GLY A 425 -33.94 0.35 7.59
CA GLY A 425 -35.30 0.71 8.00
C GLY A 425 -35.42 2.16 8.46
N GLU A 426 -34.40 2.70 9.12
CA GLU A 426 -34.35 4.11 9.55
C GLU A 426 -34.08 5.07 8.36
N LEU A 427 -33.40 4.62 7.31
CA LEU A 427 -33.21 5.40 6.07
C LEU A 427 -33.48 4.55 4.81
N PRO A 428 -34.76 4.30 4.46
CA PRO A 428 -35.12 3.45 3.33
C PRO A 428 -34.67 3.98 1.96
N SER A 429 -34.34 5.28 1.87
CA SER A 429 -33.87 5.93 0.65
C SER A 429 -32.41 5.64 0.31
N LEU A 430 -31.63 5.06 1.23
CA LEU A 430 -30.18 4.87 1.05
C LEU A 430 -29.84 4.00 -0.17
N PHE A 431 -30.38 2.78 -0.24
CA PHE A 431 -30.16 1.89 -1.39
C PHE A 431 -30.73 2.42 -2.71
N PRO A 432 -31.96 2.98 -2.77
CA PRO A 432 -32.47 3.63 -3.98
C PRO A 432 -31.57 4.76 -4.50
N GLN A 433 -31.03 5.60 -3.60
CA GLN A 433 -30.14 6.70 -3.97
C GLN A 433 -28.83 6.19 -4.57
N ILE A 434 -28.21 5.18 -3.95
CA ILE A 434 -26.98 4.56 -4.46
C ILE A 434 -27.24 3.91 -5.82
N LEU A 435 -28.36 3.18 -5.98
CA LEU A 435 -28.72 2.55 -7.26
C LEU A 435 -28.89 3.59 -8.37
N LYS A 436 -29.58 4.69 -8.07
CA LYS A 436 -29.74 5.82 -8.99
C LYS A 436 -28.38 6.39 -9.41
N SER A 437 -27.51 6.69 -8.44
CA SER A 437 -26.16 7.20 -8.70
C SER A 437 -25.32 6.27 -9.58
N LEU A 438 -25.40 4.94 -9.36
CA LEU A 438 -24.70 3.95 -10.18
C LEU A 438 -25.20 3.94 -11.64
N PHE A 439 -26.52 4.03 -11.84
CA PHE A 439 -27.10 4.14 -13.19
C PHE A 439 -26.74 5.46 -13.87
N GLU A 440 -26.75 6.57 -13.14
CA GLU A 440 -26.32 7.88 -13.67
C GLU A 440 -24.87 7.81 -14.18
N ILE A 441 -23.96 7.21 -13.41
CA ILE A 441 -22.56 7.02 -13.80
C ILE A 441 -22.47 6.16 -15.08
N ILE A 442 -23.17 5.03 -15.15
CA ILE A 442 -23.09 4.15 -16.34
C ILE A 442 -23.69 4.78 -17.58
N ILE A 443 -24.83 5.46 -17.43
CA ILE A 443 -25.56 6.03 -18.56
C ILE A 443 -24.84 7.27 -19.08
N PHE A 444 -24.46 8.19 -18.19
CA PHE A 444 -24.00 9.53 -18.57
C PHE A 444 -22.49 9.72 -18.55
N GLU A 445 -21.73 8.92 -17.78
CA GLU A 445 -20.27 9.09 -17.66
C GLU A 445 -19.49 8.02 -18.41
N ASP A 446 -18.32 8.37 -18.97
CA ASP A 446 -17.42 7.38 -19.55
C ASP A 446 -16.64 6.61 -18.48
N ALA A 447 -17.36 5.76 -17.75
CA ALA A 447 -16.79 4.90 -16.72
C ALA A 447 -16.00 3.73 -17.36
N GLY A 448 -14.68 3.73 -17.15
CA GLY A 448 -13.77 2.66 -17.59
C GLY A 448 -13.80 1.40 -16.71
N ASN A 449 -14.46 1.45 -15.56
CA ASN A 449 -14.59 0.37 -14.56
C ASN A 449 -15.99 -0.25 -14.53
N GLN A 450 -16.66 -0.34 -15.67
CA GLN A 450 -18.02 -0.86 -15.79
C GLN A 450 -18.22 -2.24 -15.13
N TRP A 451 -17.22 -3.11 -15.23
CA TRP A 451 -17.25 -4.44 -14.60
C TRP A 451 -17.39 -4.38 -13.08
N SER A 452 -16.80 -3.36 -12.44
CA SER A 452 -16.88 -3.17 -11.00
C SER A 452 -18.22 -2.55 -10.60
N LEU A 453 -18.75 -1.63 -11.41
CA LEU A 453 -20.03 -0.95 -11.18
C LEU A 453 -21.24 -1.87 -11.41
N SER A 454 -21.13 -2.88 -12.27
CA SER A 454 -22.23 -3.82 -12.55
C SER A 454 -22.63 -4.66 -11.33
N ARG A 455 -21.65 -5.03 -10.49
CA ARG A 455 -21.84 -5.89 -9.33
C ARG A 455 -22.78 -5.28 -8.27
N PRO A 456 -22.51 -4.08 -7.72
CA PRO A 456 -23.40 -3.47 -6.74
C PRO A 456 -24.79 -3.19 -7.31
N ILE A 457 -24.91 -2.89 -8.62
CA ILE A 457 -26.22 -2.69 -9.26
C ILE A 457 -27.04 -3.96 -9.20
N LEU A 458 -26.49 -5.09 -9.64
CA LEU A 458 -27.21 -6.36 -9.56
C LEU A 458 -27.60 -6.67 -8.11
N SER A 459 -26.66 -6.54 -7.17
CA SER A 459 -26.92 -6.80 -5.75
C SER A 459 -28.05 -5.93 -5.20
N LEU A 460 -28.12 -4.65 -5.57
CA LEU A 460 -29.21 -3.74 -5.16
C LEU A 460 -30.55 -4.06 -5.83
N ILE A 461 -30.56 -4.45 -7.12
CA ILE A 461 -31.77 -4.89 -7.82
C ILE A 461 -32.34 -6.16 -7.16
N MET A 462 -31.46 -7.09 -6.75
CA MET A 462 -31.87 -8.34 -6.10
C MET A 462 -32.50 -8.13 -4.72
N ILE A 463 -32.13 -7.06 -4.01
CA ILE A 463 -32.75 -6.68 -2.73
C ILE A 463 -34.21 -6.25 -2.93
N SER A 464 -34.49 -5.45 -3.97
CA SER A 464 -35.84 -4.98 -4.28
C SER A 464 -36.03 -4.71 -5.77
N GLU A 465 -36.79 -5.57 -6.43
CA GLU A 465 -37.20 -5.39 -7.83
C GLU A 465 -38.09 -4.16 -8.02
N GLN A 466 -38.83 -3.77 -6.98
CA GLN A 466 -39.65 -2.55 -7.00
C GLN A 466 -38.77 -1.30 -7.12
N MET A 467 -37.66 -1.24 -6.38
CA MET A 467 -36.69 -0.13 -6.46
C MET A 467 -36.16 0.06 -7.89
N PHE A 468 -35.87 -1.04 -8.57
CA PHE A 468 -35.44 -1.00 -9.97
C PHE A 468 -36.55 -0.55 -10.92
N SER A 469 -37.78 -1.04 -10.69
CA SER A 469 -38.95 -0.66 -11.50
C SER A 469 -39.28 0.83 -11.37
N ASP A 470 -39.21 1.38 -10.17
CA ASP A 470 -39.43 2.80 -9.90
C ASP A 470 -38.33 3.65 -10.54
N LEU A 471 -37.06 3.23 -10.44
CA LEU A 471 -35.93 3.91 -11.08
C LEU A 471 -36.06 3.89 -12.61
N ARG A 472 -36.43 2.74 -13.20
CA ARG A 472 -36.70 2.62 -14.64
C ARG A 472 -37.78 3.62 -15.06
N ALA A 473 -38.90 3.69 -14.35
CA ALA A 473 -39.99 4.63 -14.65
C ALA A 473 -39.52 6.08 -14.59
N GLN A 474 -38.73 6.45 -13.57
CA GLN A 474 -38.16 7.80 -13.43
C GLN A 474 -37.20 8.15 -14.57
N ILE A 475 -36.29 7.24 -14.94
CA ILE A 475 -35.35 7.45 -16.04
C ILE A 475 -36.13 7.60 -17.35
N LEU A 476 -37.09 6.73 -17.65
CA LEU A 476 -37.87 6.82 -18.89
C LEU A 476 -38.70 8.11 -18.97
N ALA A 477 -39.32 8.53 -17.86
CA ALA A 477 -40.07 9.78 -17.81
C ALA A 477 -39.20 11.02 -18.06
N SER A 478 -37.89 10.95 -17.77
CA SER A 478 -36.93 12.02 -18.04
C SER A 478 -36.51 12.13 -19.52
N GLN A 479 -36.86 11.14 -20.35
CA GLN A 479 -36.43 11.05 -21.75
C GLN A 479 -37.53 11.47 -22.74
N PRO A 480 -37.16 11.96 -23.94
CA PRO A 480 -38.11 12.30 -24.99
C PRO A 480 -39.05 11.15 -25.36
N LEU A 481 -40.35 11.45 -25.61
CA LEU A 481 -41.41 10.46 -25.84
C LEU A 481 -41.10 9.48 -26.98
N ASP A 482 -40.43 9.95 -28.03
CA ASP A 482 -40.00 9.17 -29.19
C ASP A 482 -38.91 8.14 -28.85
N GLN A 483 -38.14 8.37 -27.79
CA GLN A 483 -37.08 7.45 -27.34
C GLN A 483 -37.54 6.49 -26.24
N GLN A 484 -38.61 6.81 -25.51
CA GLN A 484 -39.06 6.02 -24.35
C GLN A 484 -39.30 4.55 -24.68
N GLN A 485 -39.91 4.23 -25.82
CA GLN A 485 -40.17 2.84 -26.22
C GLN A 485 -38.87 2.06 -26.47
N ARG A 486 -37.91 2.67 -27.18
CA ARG A 486 -36.59 2.08 -27.45
C ARG A 486 -35.79 1.86 -26.17
N LEU A 487 -35.75 2.86 -25.29
CA LEU A 487 -35.04 2.78 -24.01
C LEU A 487 -35.68 1.77 -23.06
N SER A 488 -37.02 1.65 -23.08
CA SER A 488 -37.75 0.63 -22.33
C SER A 488 -37.31 -0.78 -22.73
N GLN A 489 -37.18 -1.06 -24.03
CA GLN A 489 -36.66 -2.34 -24.52
C GLN A 489 -35.21 -2.60 -24.08
N CYS A 490 -34.38 -1.55 -23.97
CA CYS A 490 -33.02 -1.71 -23.46
C CYS A 490 -33.03 -2.20 -21.99
N PHE A 491 -33.91 -1.64 -21.15
CA PHE A 491 -34.08 -2.11 -19.77
C PHE A 491 -34.59 -3.56 -19.69
N ASP A 492 -35.42 -4.01 -20.63
CA ASP A 492 -35.86 -5.41 -20.68
C ASP A 492 -34.69 -6.36 -21.01
N LYS A 493 -33.82 -5.96 -21.96
CA LYS A 493 -32.60 -6.72 -22.29
C LYS A 493 -31.64 -6.84 -21.10
N LEU A 494 -31.61 -5.84 -20.20
CA LEU A 494 -30.69 -5.81 -19.06
C LEU A 494 -30.87 -7.04 -18.15
N MET A 495 -32.13 -7.45 -17.91
CA MET A 495 -32.48 -8.55 -17.02
C MET A 495 -32.67 -9.90 -17.73
N THR A 496 -32.35 -9.99 -19.03
CA THR A 496 -32.51 -11.23 -19.81
C THR A 496 -31.55 -12.31 -19.33
N ASP A 497 -32.06 -13.51 -19.03
CA ASP A 497 -31.34 -14.65 -18.45
C ASP A 497 -30.65 -14.36 -17.10
N VAL A 498 -31.11 -13.33 -16.38
CA VAL A 498 -30.63 -13.00 -15.03
C VAL A 498 -31.58 -13.64 -14.02
N THR A 499 -31.07 -14.53 -13.19
CA THR A 499 -31.85 -15.19 -12.14
C THR A 499 -31.79 -14.41 -10.82
N ARG A 500 -32.65 -14.74 -9.85
CA ARG A 500 -32.64 -14.12 -8.52
C ARG A 500 -31.55 -14.71 -7.63
N SER A 501 -30.28 -14.55 -8.02
CA SER A 501 -29.12 -15.04 -7.28
C SER A 501 -27.90 -14.13 -7.45
N LEU A 502 -26.96 -14.19 -6.51
CA LEU A 502 -25.68 -13.46 -6.60
C LEU A 502 -24.52 -14.39 -6.96
N GLU A 503 -24.80 -15.50 -7.64
CA GLU A 503 -23.78 -16.43 -8.10
C GLU A 503 -22.84 -15.79 -9.14
N PRO A 504 -21.57 -16.20 -9.22
CA PRO A 504 -20.61 -15.63 -10.16
C PRO A 504 -21.09 -15.64 -11.61
N LYS A 505 -21.68 -16.75 -12.07
CA LYS A 505 -22.21 -16.89 -13.44
C LYS A 505 -23.30 -15.86 -13.73
N ASN A 506 -24.19 -15.63 -12.77
CA ASN A 506 -25.30 -14.67 -12.93
C ASN A 506 -24.78 -13.23 -12.94
N ARG A 507 -23.81 -12.91 -12.08
CA ARG A 507 -23.10 -11.62 -12.06
C ARG A 507 -22.39 -11.32 -13.38
N ASP A 508 -21.72 -12.33 -13.96
CA ASP A 508 -21.04 -12.18 -15.25
C ASP A 508 -22.05 -11.96 -16.38
N ARG A 509 -23.17 -12.70 -16.38
CA ARG A 509 -24.26 -12.52 -17.35
C ARG A 509 -24.86 -11.12 -17.28
N PHE A 510 -25.20 -10.63 -16.09
CA PHE A 510 -25.69 -9.27 -15.90
C PHE A 510 -24.67 -8.22 -16.39
N THR A 511 -23.39 -8.43 -16.14
CA THR A 511 -22.32 -7.51 -16.58
C THR A 511 -22.25 -7.42 -18.11
N GLN A 512 -22.41 -8.55 -18.82
CA GLN A 512 -22.50 -8.57 -20.27
C GLN A 512 -23.73 -7.80 -20.75
N ASN A 513 -24.90 -8.06 -20.17
CA ASN A 513 -26.14 -7.38 -20.51
C ASN A 513 -26.05 -5.87 -20.28
N LEU A 514 -25.41 -5.44 -19.18
CA LEU A 514 -25.18 -4.03 -18.87
C LEU A 514 -24.25 -3.33 -19.88
N THR A 515 -23.30 -4.08 -20.45
CA THR A 515 -22.42 -3.58 -21.52
C THR A 515 -23.21 -3.30 -22.78
N THR A 516 -24.05 -4.26 -23.19
CA THR A 516 -24.98 -4.07 -24.31
C THR A 516 -25.98 -2.95 -24.02
N PHE A 517 -26.55 -2.90 -22.82
CA PHE A 517 -27.47 -1.85 -22.38
C PHE A 517 -26.86 -0.45 -22.55
N ARG A 518 -25.65 -0.23 -22.04
CA ARG A 518 -24.96 1.07 -22.16
C ARG A 518 -24.74 1.46 -23.62
N HIS A 519 -24.30 0.51 -24.44
CA HIS A 519 -24.09 0.74 -25.86
C HIS A 519 -25.40 1.12 -26.57
N ASP A 520 -26.45 0.32 -26.40
CA ASP A 520 -27.76 0.52 -27.03
C ASP A 520 -28.42 1.83 -26.55
N PHE A 521 -28.29 2.15 -25.25
CA PHE A 521 -28.84 3.38 -24.67
C PHE A 521 -28.20 4.63 -25.27
N ARG A 522 -26.88 4.60 -25.51
CA ARG A 522 -26.11 5.72 -26.07
C ARG A 522 -26.11 5.78 -27.59
N ALA A 523 -26.41 4.68 -28.27
CA ALA A 523 -26.62 4.67 -29.70
C ALA A 523 -27.75 5.65 -30.03
N LYS A 524 -27.49 6.60 -30.94
CA LYS A 524 -28.47 7.57 -31.42
C LYS A 524 -29.38 6.96 -32.47
#